data_AF-A0A017T7X4-F1
#
_entry.id   AF-A0A017T7X4-F1
#
_cell.length_a   1.000
_cell.length_b   1.000
_cell.length_c   1.000
_cell.angle_alpha   90.00
_cell.angle_beta   90.00
_cell.angle_gamma   90.00
#
_symmetry.space_group_name_H-M   'P 1'
#
loop_
_entity.id
_entity.type
_entity.pdbx_description
1 polymer ?
#
loop_
_entity_poly.entity_id
_entity_poly.type
_entity_poly.pdbx_seq_one_letter_code
_entity_poly.pdbx_strand_id
1 'polypeptide(L)'
;MKRTGRRTGEQPAGRPSGRARWGVIALSALALLGLLIGLRAAYHPAPAEPDFAAAPSQGRPRQTSIGRPAQPSAPMRIPGGDDALREIPEGSDVKDPRVLWEMRLERSRHTLDSYLEHTRYPPQARPAREQPEEMKPHHVASVKLPLAREDKKRTEAKVTLAQDRFFVVGDETVAFTITCENSAGPAACSATSALAGLPEDERARTPAGPPDASVVFAPAGGVGMLAATFQPSSQGFGGYHGTVRVTAQLQVGSETGSASFDFQYTPAAPAKFTGRVREVLKDGSLDLFMEMNVDKPGRYVLTGRVDDAKGNSFAYLSFNDILAAGRQEARLVVFGKLVHDESAEAPFKLRDVEGYLLKENTSPDRELMPLLEGTVHVTRRYAMSDFSEAAWESDEKTRHVEEFSKDVNTAEEAIERLGN
;
A
#
# COMPACT_ATOMS: atom_id res chain seq x y z
N MET A 1 -74.76 49.98 26.37
CA MET A 1 -74.01 49.57 27.58
C MET A 1 -74.14 48.06 27.76
N LYS A 2 -72.98 47.38 27.84
CA LYS A 2 -72.71 46.10 28.52
C LYS A 2 -73.45 44.80 28.12
N ARG A 3 -72.61 43.91 27.57
CA ARG A 3 -72.35 42.50 27.97
C ARG A 3 -73.26 41.36 27.48
N THR A 4 -72.69 40.64 26.51
CA THR A 4 -72.41 39.18 26.51
C THR A 4 -73.52 38.19 26.86
N GLY A 5 -73.86 37.34 25.88
CA GLY A 5 -73.36 35.95 25.93
C GLY A 5 -74.39 34.82 25.94
N ARG A 6 -74.59 34.24 24.74
CA ARG A 6 -74.73 32.79 24.42
C ARG A 6 -75.93 31.98 24.96
N ARG A 7 -76.77 31.52 24.02
CA ARG A 7 -77.75 30.41 24.09
C ARG A 7 -77.90 29.86 22.66
N THR A 8 -77.57 28.59 22.35
CA THR A 8 -78.30 27.29 22.50
C THR A 8 -78.87 26.80 21.17
N GLY A 9 -78.76 25.49 20.98
CA GLY A 9 -79.54 24.67 20.03
C GLY A 9 -78.61 23.78 19.18
N GLU A 10 -78.85 22.50 18.94
CA GLU A 10 -79.68 21.46 19.55
C GLU A 10 -79.20 20.13 18.93
N GLN A 11 -79.44 19.02 19.62
CA GLN A 11 -79.12 17.62 19.31
C GLN A 11 -79.93 17.05 18.09
N PRO A 12 -79.73 15.80 17.56
CA PRO A 12 -79.53 14.57 18.35
C PRO A 12 -78.73 13.36 17.78
N ALA A 13 -78.42 12.49 18.74
CA ALA A 13 -78.24 11.03 18.83
C ALA A 13 -78.18 10.08 17.61
N GLY A 14 -77.29 9.09 17.73
CA GLY A 14 -77.38 7.76 17.08
C GLY A 14 -76.13 6.88 17.23
N ARG A 15 -76.07 6.02 18.25
CA ARG A 15 -75.19 4.83 18.39
C ARG A 15 -76.08 3.57 18.18
N PRO A 16 -75.60 2.35 17.84
CA PRO A 16 -74.46 1.69 18.50
C PRO A 16 -73.62 0.62 17.71
N SER A 17 -72.49 0.25 18.34
CA SER A 17 -71.86 -1.09 18.50
C SER A 17 -71.57 -2.05 17.33
N GLY A 18 -70.32 -2.55 17.30
CA GLY A 18 -70.08 -4.00 17.33
C GLY A 18 -68.97 -4.61 16.46
N ARG A 19 -67.89 -5.05 17.13
CA ARG A 19 -67.06 -6.26 16.86
C ARG A 19 -66.21 -6.30 15.58
N ALA A 20 -64.88 -6.19 15.68
CA ALA A 20 -63.92 -7.24 16.07
C ALA A 20 -63.90 -8.45 15.10
N ARG A 21 -62.79 -8.57 14.33
CA ARG A 21 -62.14 -9.79 13.79
C ARG A 21 -61.55 -9.63 12.37
N TRP A 22 -60.52 -8.81 12.16
CA TRP A 22 -59.74 -8.85 10.89
C TRP A 22 -58.22 -8.63 11.07
N GLY A 23 -57.69 -8.79 12.29
CA GLY A 23 -56.28 -8.49 12.62
C GLY A 23 -55.28 -9.65 12.55
N VAL A 24 -55.59 -10.80 11.92
CA VAL A 24 -54.71 -11.98 11.95
C VAL A 24 -54.30 -12.51 10.55
N ILE A 25 -54.87 -12.01 9.46
CA ILE A 25 -54.53 -12.50 8.10
C ILE A 25 -53.45 -11.65 7.40
N ALA A 26 -53.17 -10.43 7.88
CA ALA A 26 -52.19 -9.55 7.24
C ALA A 26 -50.72 -9.82 7.64
N LEU A 27 -50.46 -10.54 8.75
CA LEU A 27 -49.11 -10.81 9.24
C LEU A 27 -48.50 -12.12 8.69
N SER A 28 -49.31 -13.06 8.21
CA SER A 28 -48.83 -14.32 7.61
C SER A 28 -48.41 -14.17 6.13
N ALA A 29 -49.00 -13.23 5.39
CA ALA A 29 -48.67 -12.99 3.99
C ALA A 29 -47.30 -12.30 3.80
N LEU A 30 -46.90 -11.43 4.73
CA LEU A 30 -45.58 -10.76 4.70
C LEU A 30 -44.43 -11.69 5.13
N ALA A 31 -44.69 -12.65 6.02
CA ALA A 31 -43.70 -13.65 6.42
C ALA A 31 -43.42 -14.68 5.31
N LEU A 32 -44.43 -15.07 4.52
CA LEU A 32 -44.24 -15.98 3.38
C LEU A 32 -43.56 -15.32 2.17
N LEU A 33 -43.79 -14.02 1.95
CA LEU A 33 -43.11 -13.28 0.88
C LEU A 33 -41.63 -13.01 1.21
N GLY A 34 -41.30 -12.77 2.48
CA GLY A 34 -39.91 -12.66 2.95
C GLY A 34 -39.13 -13.97 2.83
N LEU A 35 -39.77 -15.12 3.08
CA LEU A 35 -39.13 -16.43 2.97
C LEU A 35 -38.86 -16.84 1.50
N LEU A 36 -39.74 -16.47 0.56
CA LEU A 36 -39.57 -16.75 -0.87
C LEU A 36 -38.52 -15.84 -1.55
N ILE A 37 -38.31 -14.63 -1.04
CA ILE A 37 -37.25 -13.74 -1.53
C ILE A 37 -35.88 -14.16 -0.96
N GLY A 38 -35.82 -14.63 0.30
CA GLY A 38 -34.60 -15.18 0.91
C GLY A 38 -34.09 -16.46 0.25
N LEU A 39 -34.98 -17.34 -0.21
CA LEU A 39 -34.59 -18.59 -0.89
C LEU A 39 -34.15 -18.41 -2.36
N ARG A 40 -34.52 -17.29 -3.01
CA ARG A 40 -34.03 -16.96 -4.37
C ARG A 40 -32.65 -16.30 -4.40
N ALA A 41 -32.21 -15.70 -3.29
CA ALA A 41 -30.87 -15.12 -3.18
C ALA A 41 -29.76 -16.15 -2.86
N ALA A 42 -30.14 -17.38 -2.47
CA ALA A 42 -29.22 -18.46 -2.10
C ALA A 42 -28.88 -19.44 -3.24
N TYR A 43 -29.44 -19.26 -4.44
CA TYR A 43 -29.16 -20.07 -5.63
C TYR A 43 -28.81 -19.19 -6.83
N HIS A 44 -27.59 -18.65 -6.83
CA HIS A 44 -26.92 -18.25 -8.06
C HIS A 44 -25.95 -19.37 -8.48
N PRO A 45 -26.24 -20.15 -9.54
CA PRO A 45 -25.24 -21.04 -10.12
C PRO A 45 -24.09 -20.20 -10.68
N ALA A 46 -22.86 -20.62 -10.39
CA ALA A 46 -21.65 -19.99 -10.89
C ALA A 46 -21.68 -19.86 -12.43
N PRO A 47 -21.27 -18.71 -13.00
CA PRO A 47 -21.11 -18.60 -14.45
C PRO A 47 -20.00 -19.55 -14.90
N ALA A 48 -20.29 -20.35 -15.92
CA ALA A 48 -19.32 -21.21 -16.58
C ALA A 48 -18.18 -20.37 -17.17
N GLU A 49 -16.94 -20.78 -16.91
CA GLU A 49 -15.74 -20.23 -17.53
C GLU A 49 -15.78 -20.46 -19.05
N PRO A 50 -15.50 -19.44 -19.88
CA PRO A 50 -15.33 -19.65 -21.31
C PRO A 50 -13.96 -20.27 -21.62
N ASP A 51 -13.98 -21.35 -22.40
CA ASP A 51 -12.82 -21.98 -23.02
C ASP A 51 -11.94 -20.96 -23.76
N PHE A 52 -10.67 -20.85 -23.37
CA PHE A 52 -9.66 -20.09 -24.10
C PHE A 52 -9.14 -20.91 -25.30
N ALA A 53 -9.65 -20.59 -26.49
CA ALA A 53 -9.04 -21.00 -27.75
C ALA A 53 -7.75 -20.21 -28.01
N ALA A 54 -6.64 -20.92 -28.20
CA ALA A 54 -5.33 -20.37 -28.55
C ALA A 54 -5.23 -20.01 -30.04
N ALA A 55 -4.74 -18.80 -30.36
CA ALA A 55 -4.17 -18.42 -31.66
C ALA A 55 -3.31 -17.13 -31.53
N PRO A 56 -2.44 -16.76 -32.49
CA PRO A 56 -1.00 -16.71 -32.30
C PRO A 56 -0.41 -15.29 -32.17
N SER A 57 0.84 -15.27 -31.72
CA SER A 57 1.72 -14.13 -31.50
C SER A 57 2.09 -13.37 -32.78
N GLN A 58 1.92 -12.04 -32.76
CA GLN A 58 2.74 -11.12 -33.56
C GLN A 58 3.22 -9.96 -32.67
N GLY A 59 4.52 -9.68 -32.74
CA GLY A 59 5.24 -8.85 -31.79
C GLY A 59 5.44 -7.39 -32.20
N ARG A 60 5.66 -6.55 -31.17
CA ARG A 60 6.51 -5.33 -31.08
C ARG A 60 6.07 -4.52 -29.83
N PRO A 61 6.81 -3.47 -29.41
CA PRO A 61 8.19 -3.41 -28.96
C PRO A 61 8.28 -2.99 -27.47
N ARG A 62 9.49 -3.04 -26.92
CA ARG A 62 9.89 -2.82 -25.51
C ARG A 62 9.40 -1.46 -24.94
N GLN A 63 8.48 -1.49 -23.97
CA GLN A 63 8.14 -0.38 -23.08
C GLN A 63 8.84 -0.56 -21.72
N THR A 64 9.45 0.51 -21.24
CA THR A 64 10.02 0.68 -19.90
C THR A 64 8.92 0.72 -18.85
N SER A 65 8.97 -0.19 -17.87
CA SER A 65 7.92 -0.38 -16.86
C SER A 65 8.00 0.65 -15.73
N ILE A 66 6.94 1.44 -15.58
CA ILE A 66 6.52 2.09 -14.32
C ILE A 66 5.44 1.18 -13.69
N GLY A 67 5.46 1.10 -12.35
CA GLY A 67 4.80 0.09 -11.52
C GLY A 67 3.33 -0.22 -11.83
N ARG A 68 3.02 -1.52 -11.79
CA ARG A 68 1.69 -2.11 -11.96
C ARG A 68 1.13 -2.48 -10.58
N PRO A 69 -0.17 -2.25 -10.29
CA PRO A 69 -0.79 -2.64 -9.03
C PRO A 69 -0.85 -4.16 -8.87
N ALA A 70 -0.75 -4.62 -7.62
CA ALA A 70 -0.86 -6.02 -7.23
C ALA A 70 -2.24 -6.58 -7.59
N GLN A 71 -2.26 -7.45 -8.60
CA GLN A 71 -3.37 -8.37 -8.86
C GLN A 71 -3.47 -9.41 -7.71
N PRO A 72 -4.64 -10.04 -7.48
CA PRO A 72 -4.76 -11.15 -6.55
C PRO A 72 -3.67 -12.16 -6.85
N SER A 73 -2.92 -12.54 -5.81
CA SER A 73 -1.68 -13.30 -5.85
C SER A 73 -1.68 -14.34 -6.96
N ALA A 74 -1.01 -14.01 -8.07
CA ALA A 74 -0.42 -15.03 -8.90
C ALA A 74 0.48 -15.88 -8.00
N PRO A 75 0.54 -17.21 -8.17
CA PRO A 75 1.32 -18.08 -7.31
C PRO A 75 2.72 -17.49 -7.17
N MET A 76 3.09 -17.25 -5.90
CA MET A 76 4.38 -16.71 -5.51
C MET A 76 5.44 -17.53 -6.22
N ARG A 77 6.17 -16.90 -7.14
CA ARG A 77 7.25 -17.56 -7.87
C ARG A 77 8.35 -17.79 -6.84
N ILE A 78 8.38 -18.99 -6.27
CA ILE A 78 9.45 -19.44 -5.37
C ILE A 78 10.77 -19.15 -6.10
N PRO A 79 11.73 -18.42 -5.51
CA PRO A 79 13.09 -18.35 -6.02
C PRO A 79 13.70 -19.74 -5.84
N GLY A 80 13.49 -20.62 -6.80
CA GLY A 80 13.94 -22.02 -6.75
C GLY A 80 14.36 -22.59 -8.10
N GLY A 81 14.52 -21.72 -9.11
CA GLY A 81 14.90 -22.15 -10.46
C GLY A 81 16.40 -22.34 -10.65
N ASP A 82 17.23 -21.44 -10.12
CA ASP A 82 18.62 -21.32 -10.59
C ASP A 82 19.70 -21.55 -9.52
N ASP A 83 19.39 -21.47 -8.22
CA ASP A 83 20.40 -21.61 -7.15
C ASP A 83 20.53 -23.04 -6.56
N ALA A 84 19.63 -23.95 -6.95
CA ALA A 84 19.69 -25.36 -6.56
C ALA A 84 20.51 -26.24 -7.54
N LEU A 85 21.36 -25.62 -8.38
CA LEU A 85 22.37 -26.33 -9.17
C LEU A 85 23.72 -26.22 -8.46
N ARG A 86 23.81 -26.82 -7.26
CA ARG A 86 25.10 -27.11 -6.62
C ARG A 86 25.63 -28.44 -7.15
N GLU A 87 26.95 -28.49 -7.30
CA GLU A 87 27.75 -29.44 -8.06
C GLU A 87 27.29 -30.91 -7.96
N ILE A 88 26.94 -31.49 -9.11
CA ILE A 88 26.88 -32.94 -9.29
C ILE A 88 28.28 -33.47 -8.93
N PRO A 89 28.42 -34.42 -7.97
CA PRO A 89 29.72 -34.96 -7.61
C PRO A 89 30.44 -35.48 -8.86
N GLU A 90 31.68 -35.03 -9.09
CA GLU A 90 32.51 -35.51 -10.21
C GLU A 90 32.57 -37.05 -10.16
N GLY A 91 31.97 -37.69 -11.17
CA GLY A 91 31.91 -39.15 -11.29
C GLY A 91 30.53 -39.80 -11.01
N SER A 92 29.50 -39.04 -10.67
CA SER A 92 28.12 -39.57 -10.61
C SER A 92 27.49 -39.67 -12.00
N ASP A 93 26.99 -40.85 -12.37
CA ASP A 93 26.20 -41.00 -13.59
C ASP A 93 24.82 -40.39 -13.32
N VAL A 94 24.55 -39.23 -13.92
CA VAL A 94 23.26 -38.51 -13.81
C VAL A 94 22.08 -39.35 -14.30
N LYS A 95 22.34 -40.50 -14.95
CA LYS A 95 21.33 -41.48 -15.35
C LYS A 95 21.00 -42.52 -14.29
N ASP A 96 21.75 -42.59 -13.18
CA ASP A 96 21.42 -43.46 -12.06
C ASP A 96 20.09 -42.98 -11.44
N PRO A 97 19.03 -43.81 -11.44
CA PRO A 97 17.75 -43.46 -10.83
C PRO A 97 17.88 -42.99 -9.39
N ARG A 98 18.83 -43.54 -8.62
CA ARG A 98 19.04 -43.16 -7.22
C ARG A 98 19.54 -41.72 -7.10
N VAL A 99 20.54 -41.35 -7.88
CA VAL A 99 21.10 -39.98 -7.90
C VAL A 99 20.01 -38.96 -8.26
N LEU A 100 19.14 -39.28 -9.23
CA LEU A 100 18.02 -38.42 -9.61
C LEU A 100 16.99 -38.23 -8.49
N TRP A 101 16.69 -39.29 -7.73
CA TRP A 101 15.78 -39.19 -6.58
C TRP A 101 16.39 -38.46 -5.39
N GLU A 102 17.70 -38.60 -5.14
CA GLU A 102 18.44 -37.84 -4.14
C GLU A 102 18.40 -36.33 -4.46
N MET A 103 18.65 -35.93 -5.71
CA MET A 103 18.51 -34.53 -6.16
C MET A 103 17.07 -34.01 -5.99
N ARG A 104 16.06 -34.85 -6.25
CA ARG A 104 14.65 -34.48 -6.05
C ARG A 104 14.33 -34.29 -4.58
N LEU A 105 14.84 -35.16 -3.71
CA LEU A 105 14.65 -35.05 -2.27
C LEU A 105 15.24 -33.74 -1.75
N GLU A 106 16.48 -33.41 -2.15
CA GLU A 106 17.14 -32.17 -1.77
C GLU A 106 16.32 -30.94 -2.18
N ARG A 107 15.86 -30.89 -3.44
CA ARG A 107 14.99 -29.80 -3.93
C ARG A 107 13.68 -29.71 -3.16
N SER A 108 13.06 -30.84 -2.85
CA SER A 108 11.76 -30.89 -2.15
C SER A 108 11.91 -30.40 -0.71
N ARG A 109 12.97 -30.83 -0.01
CA ARG A 109 13.32 -30.33 1.34
C ARG A 109 13.61 -28.84 1.31
N HIS A 110 14.44 -28.38 0.38
CA HIS A 110 14.73 -26.96 0.23
C HIS A 110 13.47 -26.13 0.00
N THR A 111 12.53 -26.62 -0.81
CA THR A 111 11.24 -25.95 -1.05
C THR A 111 10.40 -25.86 0.22
N LEU A 112 10.25 -26.97 0.96
CA LEU A 112 9.50 -27.01 2.22
C LEU A 112 10.14 -26.10 3.28
N ASP A 113 11.45 -26.20 3.49
CA ASP A 113 12.19 -25.42 4.48
C ASP A 113 12.11 -23.92 4.17
N SER A 114 12.33 -23.56 2.91
CA SER A 114 12.18 -22.17 2.45
C SER A 114 10.76 -21.67 2.68
N TYR A 115 9.73 -22.48 2.38
CA TYR A 115 8.35 -22.09 2.61
C TYR A 115 8.07 -21.86 4.11
N LEU A 116 8.50 -22.77 4.98
CA LEU A 116 8.33 -22.65 6.43
C LEU A 116 9.04 -21.42 7.00
N GLU A 117 10.24 -21.11 6.50
CA GLU A 117 10.98 -19.91 6.88
C GLU A 117 10.23 -18.63 6.47
N HIS A 118 9.77 -18.54 5.22
CA HIS A 118 9.10 -17.35 4.71
C HIS A 118 7.69 -17.15 5.30
N THR A 119 7.03 -18.22 5.74
CA THR A 119 5.67 -18.20 6.34
C THR A 119 5.66 -18.26 7.86
N ARG A 120 6.81 -18.05 8.49
CA ARG A 120 6.95 -17.97 9.95
C ARG A 120 6.13 -16.84 10.59
N TYR A 121 5.98 -15.73 9.88
CA TYR A 121 5.25 -14.53 10.31
C TYR A 121 4.08 -14.24 9.38
N PRO A 122 2.99 -13.61 9.87
CA PRO A 122 1.89 -13.21 8.99
C PRO A 122 2.37 -12.18 7.96
N PRO A 123 1.76 -12.10 6.76
CA PRO A 123 2.10 -11.10 5.75
C PRO A 123 2.01 -9.65 6.27
N GLN A 124 1.15 -9.42 7.26
CA GLN A 124 0.88 -8.12 7.87
C GLN A 124 1.93 -7.70 8.91
N ALA A 125 2.86 -8.58 9.30
CA ALA A 125 3.89 -8.28 10.28
C ALA A 125 5.21 -8.94 9.87
N ARG A 126 6.11 -8.17 9.26
CA ARG A 126 7.40 -8.66 8.75
C ARG A 126 8.56 -8.07 9.54
N PRO A 127 9.70 -8.78 9.66
CA PRO A 127 10.93 -8.20 10.17
C PRO A 127 11.33 -6.95 9.38
N ALA A 128 11.77 -5.91 10.09
CA ALA A 128 12.23 -4.66 9.46
C ALA A 128 13.40 -4.90 8.48
N ARG A 129 14.26 -5.88 8.77
CA ARG A 129 15.39 -6.26 7.90
C ARG A 129 14.99 -6.76 6.52
N GLU A 130 13.77 -7.26 6.35
CA GLU A 130 13.24 -7.69 5.05
C GLU A 130 12.74 -6.53 4.19
N GLN A 131 12.60 -5.33 4.79
CA GLN A 131 11.97 -4.17 4.17
C GLN A 131 12.85 -2.90 4.26
N PRO A 132 14.16 -2.95 3.94
CA PRO A 132 15.10 -1.86 4.25
C PRO A 132 14.75 -0.53 3.55
N GLU A 133 14.23 -0.59 2.33
CA GLU A 133 13.80 0.59 1.57
C GLU A 133 12.54 1.21 2.16
N GLU A 134 11.61 0.38 2.63
CA GLU A 134 10.37 0.83 3.26
C GLU A 134 10.60 1.38 4.68
N MET A 135 11.76 1.20 5.30
CA MET A 135 12.00 1.74 6.65
C MET A 135 12.14 3.27 6.70
N LYS A 136 12.22 3.94 5.54
CA LYS A 136 12.31 5.40 5.38
C LYS A 136 11.14 5.89 4.51
N PRO A 137 9.96 6.14 5.09
CA PRO A 137 8.78 6.53 4.33
C PRO A 137 9.02 7.84 3.60
N HIS A 138 8.46 7.94 2.40
CA HIS A 138 8.51 9.12 1.55
C HIS A 138 9.94 9.62 1.21
N HIS A 139 11.00 8.86 1.54
CA HIS A 139 12.37 9.24 1.24
C HIS A 139 12.58 9.30 -0.26
N VAL A 140 12.98 10.48 -0.74
CA VAL A 140 13.39 10.67 -2.13
C VAL A 140 14.90 10.77 -2.17
N ALA A 141 15.54 9.76 -2.76
CA ALA A 141 16.96 9.79 -2.99
C ALA A 141 17.32 10.95 -3.93
N SER A 142 18.38 11.70 -3.61
CA SER A 142 18.88 12.73 -4.49
C SER A 142 19.41 12.12 -5.78
N VAL A 143 19.08 12.70 -6.93
CA VAL A 143 19.51 12.19 -8.24
C VAL A 143 20.52 13.15 -8.84
N LYS A 144 21.70 12.62 -9.16
CA LYS A 144 22.77 13.37 -9.81
C LYS A 144 22.84 13.03 -11.29
N LEU A 145 22.62 14.01 -12.16
CA LEU A 145 22.48 13.84 -13.60
C LEU A 145 23.28 14.92 -14.35
N PRO A 146 23.72 14.67 -15.60
CA PRO A 146 24.18 15.74 -16.47
C PRO A 146 23.03 16.72 -16.74
N LEU A 147 23.36 18.00 -16.94
CA LEU A 147 22.38 19.03 -17.29
C LEU A 147 21.74 18.68 -18.66
N ALA A 148 20.41 18.59 -18.70
CA ALA A 148 19.70 18.18 -19.90
C ALA A 148 19.57 19.35 -20.89
N ARG A 149 20.23 19.24 -22.05
CA ARG A 149 20.14 20.23 -23.14
C ARG A 149 19.08 19.84 -24.17
N GLU A 150 18.48 20.84 -24.83
CA GLU A 150 17.55 20.63 -25.94
C GLU A 150 18.19 19.84 -27.10
N ASP A 151 19.47 20.09 -27.39
CA ASP A 151 20.22 19.39 -28.44
C ASP A 151 20.66 17.96 -28.05
N LYS A 152 20.28 17.50 -26.84
CA LYS A 152 20.60 16.18 -26.26
C LYS A 152 22.10 15.86 -26.22
N LYS A 153 22.97 16.86 -26.35
CA LYS A 153 24.41 16.69 -26.20
C LYS A 153 24.78 16.62 -24.72
N ARG A 154 25.84 15.88 -24.41
CA ARG A 154 26.38 15.81 -23.05
C ARG A 154 27.01 17.16 -22.66
N THR A 155 26.74 17.57 -21.42
CA THR A 155 27.34 18.73 -20.77
C THR A 155 28.45 18.31 -19.82
N GLU A 156 29.35 19.24 -19.51
CA GLU A 156 30.23 19.06 -18.36
C GLU A 156 29.53 19.41 -17.03
N ALA A 157 28.51 20.26 -17.08
CA ALA A 157 27.66 20.57 -15.95
C ALA A 157 26.83 19.35 -15.52
N LYS A 158 26.77 19.13 -14.21
CA LYS A 158 25.88 18.18 -13.55
C LYS A 158 25.03 18.91 -12.52
N VAL A 159 23.83 18.40 -12.33
CA VAL A 159 22.89 18.87 -11.33
C VAL A 159 22.56 17.72 -10.39
N THR A 160 22.52 18.01 -9.09
CA THR A 160 21.98 17.13 -8.08
C THR A 160 20.61 17.66 -7.69
N LEU A 161 19.59 16.86 -7.92
CA LEU A 161 18.20 17.17 -7.64
C LEU A 161 17.82 16.48 -6.33
N ALA A 162 17.26 17.24 -5.39
CA ALA A 162 16.70 16.72 -4.17
C ALA A 162 15.31 17.32 -3.94
N GLN A 163 14.40 16.51 -3.38
CA GLN A 163 13.10 16.96 -2.93
C GLN A 163 12.81 16.29 -1.58
N ASP A 164 12.03 16.95 -0.72
CA ASP A 164 11.74 16.44 0.63
C ASP A 164 10.71 15.29 0.61
N ARG A 165 9.82 15.25 -0.38
CA ARG A 165 8.78 14.24 -0.51
C ARG A 165 8.40 13.97 -1.96
N PHE A 166 7.95 12.75 -2.23
CA PHE A 166 7.35 12.37 -3.51
C PHE A 166 5.82 12.44 -3.50
N PHE A 167 5.21 12.31 -2.33
CA PHE A 167 3.77 12.34 -2.14
C PHE A 167 3.35 13.64 -1.46
N VAL A 168 2.35 14.32 -2.02
CA VAL A 168 1.84 15.61 -1.53
C VAL A 168 0.32 15.52 -1.42
N VAL A 169 -0.22 15.82 -0.23
CA VAL A 169 -1.65 15.70 0.05
C VAL A 169 -2.25 17.03 0.50
N GLY A 170 -3.33 17.45 -0.16
CA GLY A 170 -4.10 18.64 0.19
C GLY A 170 -3.26 19.91 0.15
N ASP A 171 -3.06 20.49 1.33
CA ASP A 171 -2.35 21.76 1.53
C ASP A 171 -0.87 21.59 1.87
N GLU A 172 -0.32 20.38 1.71
CA GLU A 172 1.11 20.14 1.88
C GLU A 172 1.95 20.92 0.86
N THR A 173 3.13 21.32 1.31
CA THR A 173 4.15 21.98 0.50
C THR A 173 5.29 21.00 0.24
N VAL A 174 5.77 20.95 -0.99
CA VAL A 174 6.99 20.24 -1.36
C VAL A 174 8.15 21.24 -1.51
N ALA A 175 9.32 20.85 -1.02
CA ALA A 175 10.56 21.62 -1.12
C ALA A 175 11.51 20.95 -2.11
N PHE A 176 12.13 21.76 -2.96
CA PHE A 176 13.08 21.33 -3.98
C PHE A 176 14.43 21.98 -3.75
N THR A 177 15.50 21.26 -4.05
CA THR A 177 16.87 21.76 -4.07
C THR A 177 17.56 21.30 -5.35
N ILE A 178 18.30 22.22 -5.97
CA ILE A 178 19.18 21.96 -7.11
C ILE A 178 20.59 22.39 -6.70
N THR A 179 21.54 21.47 -6.77
CA THR A 179 22.97 21.78 -6.59
C THR A 179 23.69 21.58 -7.92
N CYS A 180 24.43 22.61 -8.35
CA CYS A 180 25.10 22.64 -9.64
C CYS A 180 26.61 22.46 -9.48
N GLU A 181 27.20 21.64 -10.34
CA GLU A 181 28.65 21.42 -10.43
C GLU A 181 29.09 21.35 -11.90
N ASN A 182 30.37 21.59 -12.14
CA ASN A 182 31.04 21.37 -13.42
C ASN A 182 32.34 20.57 -13.22
N SER A 183 33.17 20.49 -14.26
CA SER A 183 34.47 19.79 -14.22
C SER A 183 35.45 20.33 -13.16
N ALA A 184 35.27 21.58 -12.69
CA ALA A 184 36.10 22.21 -11.67
C ALA A 184 35.54 22.10 -10.24
N GLY A 185 34.32 21.56 -10.06
CA GLY A 185 33.65 21.45 -8.76
C GLY A 185 32.32 22.23 -8.70
N PRO A 186 31.89 22.69 -7.51
CA PRO A 186 30.67 23.49 -7.37
C PRO A 186 30.68 24.70 -8.29
N ALA A 187 29.58 24.92 -9.03
CA ALA A 187 29.49 25.94 -10.07
C ALA A 187 28.32 26.88 -9.80
N ALA A 188 28.50 28.19 -10.02
CA ALA A 188 27.41 29.14 -9.92
C ALA A 188 26.29 28.77 -10.91
N CYS A 189 25.04 28.79 -10.43
CA CYS A 189 23.89 28.58 -11.28
C CYS A 189 22.70 29.45 -10.89
N SER A 190 21.85 29.69 -11.89
CA SER A 190 20.60 30.43 -11.76
C SER A 190 19.48 29.70 -12.49
N ALA A 191 18.27 29.83 -11.97
CA ALA A 191 17.07 29.42 -12.70
C ALA A 191 16.54 30.62 -13.49
N THR A 192 16.47 30.50 -14.81
CA THR A 192 15.93 31.57 -15.68
C THR A 192 14.40 31.53 -15.71
N SER A 193 13.82 30.35 -15.56
CA SER A 193 12.38 30.13 -15.36
C SER A 193 12.16 28.78 -14.70
N ALA A 194 11.05 28.63 -13.97
CA ALA A 194 10.55 27.31 -13.62
C ALA A 194 9.03 27.30 -13.61
N LEU A 195 8.45 26.19 -14.06
CA LEU A 195 7.01 25.98 -14.18
C LEU A 195 6.63 24.64 -13.56
N ALA A 196 5.58 24.66 -12.74
CA ALA A 196 4.85 23.49 -12.29
C ALA A 196 3.67 23.25 -13.23
N GLY A 197 3.52 22.02 -13.74
CA GLY A 197 2.45 21.65 -14.65
C GLY A 197 2.27 20.14 -14.71
N LEU A 198 1.43 19.70 -15.64
CA LEU A 198 1.31 18.27 -15.97
C LEU A 198 2.48 17.82 -16.86
N PRO A 199 2.99 16.58 -16.70
CA PRO A 199 3.79 15.92 -17.73
C PRO A 199 3.12 15.99 -19.11
N GLU A 200 3.91 16.04 -20.19
CA GLU A 200 3.40 16.25 -21.55
C GLU A 200 2.35 15.21 -21.97
N ASP A 201 2.58 13.94 -21.63
CA ASP A 201 1.66 12.84 -21.94
C ASP A 201 0.37 12.92 -21.12
N GLU A 202 0.44 13.36 -19.86
CA GLU A 202 -0.74 13.61 -19.03
C GLU A 202 -1.52 14.85 -19.50
N ARG A 203 -0.84 15.91 -19.93
CA ARG A 203 -1.45 17.12 -20.53
C ARG A 203 -2.25 16.76 -21.78
N ALA A 204 -1.68 15.92 -22.65
CA ALA A 204 -2.35 15.47 -23.86
C ALA A 204 -3.64 14.69 -23.57
N ARG A 205 -3.66 13.91 -22.47
CA ARG A 205 -4.84 13.16 -22.00
C ARG A 205 -5.83 14.02 -21.22
N THR A 206 -5.37 15.14 -20.64
CA THR A 206 -6.18 16.03 -19.79
C THR A 206 -6.07 17.49 -20.25
N PRO A 207 -6.64 17.88 -21.42
CA PRO A 207 -6.50 19.23 -21.95
C PRO A 207 -7.10 20.33 -21.05
N ALA A 208 -8.09 19.96 -20.22
CA ALA A 208 -8.72 20.83 -19.22
C ALA A 208 -8.06 20.75 -17.84
N GLY A 209 -6.83 20.21 -17.77
CA GLY A 209 -6.05 20.14 -16.54
C GLY A 209 -5.65 21.50 -15.99
N PRO A 210 -5.02 21.54 -14.79
CA PRO A 210 -4.56 22.78 -14.20
C PRO A 210 -3.61 23.54 -15.13
N PRO A 211 -3.68 24.89 -15.15
CA PRO A 211 -2.72 25.70 -15.88
C PRO A 211 -1.32 25.60 -15.26
N ASP A 212 -0.31 25.96 -16.03
CA ASP A 212 1.05 26.01 -15.53
C ASP A 212 1.20 27.13 -14.50
N ALA A 213 1.88 26.83 -13.39
CA ALA A 213 2.13 27.77 -12.31
C ALA A 213 3.63 28.07 -12.21
N SER A 214 4.00 29.33 -11.98
CA SER A 214 5.40 29.71 -11.83
C SER A 214 5.96 29.23 -10.50
N VAL A 215 7.16 28.64 -10.54
CA VAL A 215 7.94 28.28 -9.36
C VAL A 215 9.19 29.13 -9.32
N VAL A 216 9.49 29.71 -8.15
CA VAL A 216 10.65 30.59 -7.99
C VAL A 216 11.75 29.83 -7.26
N PHE A 217 12.83 29.50 -7.98
CA PHE A 217 14.07 29.00 -7.40
C PHE A 217 14.97 30.18 -7.03
N ALA A 218 15.31 30.29 -5.75
CA ALA A 218 16.21 31.30 -5.21
C ALA A 218 17.53 30.66 -4.77
N PRO A 219 18.65 31.41 -4.77
CA PRO A 219 19.90 30.95 -4.16
C PRO A 219 19.68 30.49 -2.71
N ALA A 220 20.06 29.25 -2.43
CA ALA A 220 20.11 28.68 -1.10
C ALA A 220 21.57 28.56 -0.67
N GLY A 221 21.86 28.67 0.64
CA GLY A 221 23.24 28.80 1.15
C GLY A 221 24.22 27.79 0.54
N GLY A 222 25.34 28.28 -0.01
CA GLY A 222 26.31 27.48 -0.75
C GLY A 222 26.46 27.94 -2.21
N VAL A 223 27.63 27.71 -2.80
CA VAL A 223 27.87 28.06 -4.20
C VAL A 223 27.09 27.10 -5.10
N GLY A 224 26.25 27.63 -5.99
CA GLY A 224 25.53 26.81 -6.97
C GLY A 224 24.34 26.04 -6.41
N MET A 225 23.82 26.42 -5.24
CA MET A 225 22.64 25.80 -4.65
C MET A 225 21.42 26.71 -4.85
N LEU A 226 20.33 26.14 -5.35
CA LEU A 226 19.04 26.78 -5.52
C LEU A 226 17.98 26.02 -4.74
N ALA A 227 17.01 26.72 -4.16
CA ALA A 227 15.86 26.10 -3.50
C ALA A 227 14.54 26.76 -3.93
N ALA A 228 13.48 25.97 -3.93
CA ALA A 228 12.12 26.42 -4.14
C ALA A 228 11.15 25.65 -3.25
N THR A 229 9.97 26.22 -3.06
CA THR A 229 8.84 25.52 -2.44
C THR A 229 7.61 25.64 -3.34
N PHE A 230 6.74 24.65 -3.30
CA PHE A 230 5.51 24.63 -4.08
C PHE A 230 4.37 24.00 -3.29
N GLN A 231 3.22 24.68 -3.25
CA GLN A 231 2.00 24.19 -2.61
C GLN A 231 0.91 24.06 -3.68
N PRO A 232 0.58 22.85 -4.15
CA PRO A 232 -0.30 22.69 -5.31
C PRO A 232 -1.71 23.27 -5.11
N SER A 233 -2.31 23.12 -3.92
CA SER A 233 -3.68 23.56 -3.65
C SER A 233 -3.89 25.07 -3.84
N SER A 234 -2.90 25.88 -3.44
CA SER A 234 -2.94 27.35 -3.58
C SER A 234 -2.53 27.84 -4.97
N GLN A 235 -1.98 26.96 -5.81
CA GLN A 235 -1.44 27.30 -7.14
C GLN A 235 -2.30 26.75 -8.30
N GLY A 236 -3.59 26.47 -8.04
CA GLY A 236 -4.55 26.07 -9.07
C GLY A 236 -4.67 24.56 -9.32
N PHE A 237 -3.99 23.73 -8.51
CA PHE A 237 -4.05 22.27 -8.62
C PHE A 237 -5.08 21.64 -7.68
N GLY A 238 -5.82 22.40 -6.86
CA GLY A 238 -6.70 21.85 -5.80
C GLY A 238 -7.83 20.90 -6.24
N GLY A 239 -8.10 20.75 -7.54
CA GLY A 239 -9.01 19.74 -8.09
C GLY A 239 -8.31 18.60 -8.86
N TYR A 240 -6.99 18.66 -8.99
CA TYR A 240 -6.19 17.72 -9.75
C TYR A 240 -5.68 16.58 -8.87
N HIS A 241 -5.73 15.36 -9.39
CA HIS A 241 -5.20 14.16 -8.75
C HIS A 241 -4.30 13.43 -9.75
N GLY A 242 -2.99 13.40 -9.49
CA GLY A 242 -2.01 12.84 -10.42
C GLY A 242 -0.63 13.47 -10.30
N THR A 243 0.18 13.21 -11.32
CA THR A 243 1.58 13.64 -11.34
C THR A 243 1.66 15.14 -11.62
N VAL A 244 2.47 15.84 -10.83
CA VAL A 244 2.85 17.22 -11.10
C VAL A 244 4.35 17.25 -11.36
N ARG A 245 4.73 17.89 -12.46
CA ARG A 245 6.12 18.10 -12.87
C ARG A 245 6.51 19.54 -12.67
N VAL A 246 7.61 19.78 -11.96
CA VAL A 246 8.28 21.08 -11.88
C VAL A 246 9.50 21.05 -12.78
N THR A 247 9.51 21.84 -13.85
CA THR A 247 10.65 21.96 -14.77
C THR A 247 11.31 23.31 -14.59
N ALA A 248 12.59 23.31 -14.23
CA ALA A 248 13.43 24.50 -14.12
C ALA A 248 14.38 24.60 -15.32
N GLN A 249 14.40 25.75 -15.97
CA GLN A 249 15.42 26.13 -16.94
C GLN A 249 16.59 26.75 -16.19
N LEU A 250 17.77 26.17 -16.35
CA LEU A 250 18.96 26.45 -15.58
C LEU A 250 20.08 26.98 -16.48
N GLN A 251 20.86 27.89 -15.92
CA GLN A 251 22.16 28.29 -16.45
C GLN A 251 23.24 27.91 -15.44
N VAL A 252 24.22 27.11 -15.86
CA VAL A 252 25.36 26.67 -15.05
C VAL A 252 26.64 27.10 -15.77
N GLY A 253 27.27 28.18 -15.29
CA GLY A 253 28.34 28.84 -16.03
C GLY A 253 27.87 29.31 -17.42
N SER A 254 28.50 28.80 -18.48
CA SER A 254 28.11 29.07 -19.88
C SER A 254 27.12 28.05 -20.46
N GLU A 255 26.81 26.99 -19.75
CA GLU A 255 25.90 25.94 -20.22
C GLU A 255 24.46 26.23 -19.77
N THR A 256 23.49 25.96 -20.65
CA THR A 256 22.06 26.09 -20.37
C THR A 256 21.36 24.76 -20.57
N GLY A 257 20.37 24.45 -19.75
CA GLY A 257 19.56 23.25 -19.90
C GLY A 257 18.42 23.23 -18.90
N SER A 258 17.80 22.07 -18.71
CA SER A 258 16.67 21.90 -17.81
C SER A 258 16.88 20.80 -16.79
N ALA A 259 16.16 20.91 -15.69
CA ALA A 259 16.00 19.87 -14.68
C ALA A 259 14.52 19.77 -14.31
N SER A 260 14.04 18.56 -14.02
CA SER A 260 12.65 18.33 -13.65
C SER A 260 12.55 17.52 -12.36
N PHE A 261 11.56 17.86 -11.55
CA PHE A 261 11.09 17.11 -10.40
C PHE A 261 9.69 16.59 -10.67
N ASP A 262 9.39 15.37 -10.26
CA ASP A 262 8.06 14.81 -10.30
C ASP A 262 7.61 14.47 -8.88
N PHE A 263 6.34 14.73 -8.59
CA PHE A 263 5.69 14.29 -7.37
C PHE A 263 4.22 13.95 -7.65
N GLN A 264 3.63 13.11 -6.80
CA GLN A 264 2.23 12.70 -6.89
C GLN A 264 1.38 13.54 -5.95
N TYR A 265 0.33 14.16 -6.50
CA TYR A 265 -0.56 15.05 -5.75
C TYR A 265 -1.94 14.41 -5.54
N THR A 266 -2.40 14.39 -4.28
CA THR A 266 -3.78 14.07 -3.89
C THR A 266 -4.47 15.32 -3.35
N PRO A 267 -5.53 15.84 -4.00
CA PRO A 267 -6.11 17.14 -3.67
C PRO A 267 -6.87 17.13 -2.34
N ALA A 268 -7.46 16.00 -1.98
CA ALA A 268 -8.14 15.81 -0.70
C ALA A 268 -7.88 14.39 -0.21
N ALA A 269 -7.39 14.29 1.03
CA ALA A 269 -7.15 13.00 1.66
C ALA A 269 -8.47 12.20 1.76
N PRO A 270 -8.49 10.90 1.43
CA PRO A 270 -9.70 10.08 1.50
C PRO A 270 -10.08 9.71 2.95
N ALA A 271 -9.11 9.83 3.86
CA ALA A 271 -9.28 9.65 5.30
C ALA A 271 -8.19 10.46 6.02
N LYS A 272 -8.36 10.65 7.34
CA LYS A 272 -7.37 11.29 8.20
C LYS A 272 -7.11 10.43 9.43
N PHE A 273 -5.85 10.22 9.75
CA PHE A 273 -5.48 9.64 11.03
C PHE A 273 -5.88 10.58 12.17
N THR A 274 -6.33 10.02 13.29
CA THR A 274 -6.66 10.81 14.49
C THR A 274 -5.48 10.94 15.45
N GLY A 275 -4.41 10.17 15.22
CA GLY A 275 -3.27 10.02 16.14
C GLY A 275 -3.57 9.18 17.38
N ARG A 276 -4.81 8.69 17.56
CA ARG A 276 -5.15 7.79 18.67
C ARG A 276 -4.88 6.35 18.28
N VAL A 277 -4.19 5.63 19.17
CA VAL A 277 -3.94 4.20 19.04
C VAL A 277 -4.42 3.51 20.31
N ARG A 278 -5.23 2.47 20.13
CA ARG A 278 -5.66 1.58 21.20
C ARG A 278 -4.90 0.26 21.10
N GLU A 279 -4.30 -0.18 22.19
CA GLU A 279 -3.52 -1.42 22.23
C GLU A 279 -4.27 -2.57 22.92
N VAL A 280 -4.13 -3.78 22.39
CA VAL A 280 -4.69 -5.01 22.98
C VAL A 280 -3.70 -6.15 22.78
N LEU A 281 -3.19 -6.71 23.88
CA LEU A 281 -2.47 -7.98 23.84
C LEU A 281 -3.49 -9.12 23.72
N LYS A 282 -3.40 -9.90 22.65
CA LYS A 282 -4.30 -11.03 22.37
C LYS A 282 -3.52 -12.16 21.72
N ASP A 283 -3.72 -13.38 22.21
CA ASP A 283 -3.13 -14.61 21.67
C ASP A 283 -1.59 -14.51 21.50
N GLY A 284 -0.93 -13.86 22.47
CA GLY A 284 0.51 -13.65 22.47
C GLY A 284 1.04 -12.69 21.41
N SER A 285 0.18 -11.85 20.81
CA SER A 285 0.56 -10.76 19.90
C SER A 285 -0.09 -9.45 20.36
N LEU A 286 0.50 -8.31 19.99
CA LEU A 286 0.00 -7.00 20.37
C LEU A 286 -0.68 -6.32 19.18
N ASP A 287 -1.99 -6.16 19.26
CA ASP A 287 -2.78 -5.41 18.30
C ASP A 287 -2.73 -3.91 18.63
N LEU A 288 -2.40 -3.11 17.61
CA LEU A 288 -2.44 -1.65 17.63
C LEU A 288 -3.56 -1.20 16.69
N PHE A 289 -4.66 -0.73 17.27
CA PHE A 289 -5.81 -0.19 16.55
C PHE A 289 -5.63 1.30 16.32
N MET A 290 -5.24 1.67 15.10
CA MET A 290 -5.08 3.04 14.65
C MET A 290 -6.45 3.64 14.31
N GLU A 291 -6.89 4.64 15.05
CA GLU A 291 -8.18 5.30 14.80
C GLU A 291 -8.07 6.33 13.66
N MET A 292 -9.01 6.26 12.72
CA MET A 292 -9.09 7.09 11.53
C MET A 292 -10.50 7.65 11.34
N ASN A 293 -10.59 8.84 10.74
CA ASN A 293 -11.83 9.34 10.16
C ASN A 293 -11.80 9.11 8.65
N VAL A 294 -12.66 8.24 8.16
CA VAL A 294 -12.74 7.82 6.75
C VAL A 294 -13.83 8.62 6.05
N ASP A 295 -13.43 9.45 5.08
CA ASP A 295 -14.37 10.25 4.29
C ASP A 295 -14.90 9.44 3.09
N LYS A 296 -14.04 8.63 2.47
CA LYS A 296 -14.38 7.77 1.32
C LYS A 296 -14.29 6.29 1.72
N PRO A 297 -15.38 5.51 1.71
CA PRO A 297 -15.29 4.09 2.00
C PRO A 297 -14.52 3.37 0.88
N GLY A 298 -13.80 2.30 1.23
CA GLY A 298 -13.07 1.48 0.26
C GLY A 298 -11.92 0.70 0.87
N ARG A 299 -11.06 0.12 0.02
CA ARG A 299 -9.91 -0.66 0.46
C ARG A 299 -8.76 0.27 0.84
N TYR A 300 -8.39 0.27 2.11
CA TYR A 300 -7.26 1.04 2.61
C TYR A 300 -6.06 0.15 2.80
N VAL A 301 -4.91 0.66 2.37
CA VAL A 301 -3.60 0.07 2.67
C VAL A 301 -2.86 1.03 3.59
N LEU A 302 -2.46 0.54 4.75
CA LEU A 302 -1.67 1.28 5.74
C LEU A 302 -0.40 0.51 6.05
N THR A 303 0.65 1.25 6.38
CA THR A 303 1.91 0.68 6.84
C THR A 303 2.43 1.47 8.03
N GLY A 304 3.17 0.80 8.90
CA GLY A 304 3.76 1.40 10.09
C GLY A 304 5.02 0.67 10.50
N ARG A 305 5.97 1.40 11.08
CA ARG A 305 7.26 0.85 11.51
C ARG A 305 7.29 0.78 13.04
N VAL A 306 7.93 -0.24 13.58
CA VAL A 306 8.01 -0.43 15.03
C VAL A 306 9.47 -0.53 15.48
N ASP A 307 9.81 0.34 16.42
CA ASP A 307 11.09 0.31 17.11
C ASP A 307 10.95 -0.29 18.51
N ASP A 308 12.00 -0.97 18.96
CA ASP A 308 12.13 -1.43 20.34
C ASP A 308 12.49 -0.27 21.30
N ALA A 309 12.60 -0.58 22.60
CA ALA A 309 12.98 0.38 23.64
C ALA A 309 14.39 0.96 23.45
N LYS A 310 15.28 0.24 22.74
CA LYS A 310 16.65 0.68 22.41
C LYS A 310 16.70 1.56 21.16
N GLY A 311 15.60 1.65 20.41
CA GLY A 311 15.49 2.41 19.16
C GLY A 311 15.85 1.61 17.91
N ASN A 312 15.96 0.28 18.00
CA ASN A 312 16.15 -0.56 16.84
C ASN A 312 14.79 -0.86 16.20
N SER A 313 14.68 -0.61 14.90
CA SER A 313 13.51 -1.05 14.14
C SER A 313 13.52 -2.56 13.98
N PHE A 314 12.45 -3.24 14.40
CA PHE A 314 12.36 -4.69 14.33
C PHE A 314 11.16 -5.19 13.51
N ALA A 315 10.09 -4.40 13.41
CA ALA A 315 8.89 -4.80 12.66
C ALA A 315 8.41 -3.75 11.65
N TYR A 316 7.94 -4.26 10.52
CA TYR A 316 7.17 -3.56 9.50
C TYR A 316 5.76 -4.13 9.48
N LEU A 317 4.78 -3.29 9.80
CA LEU A 317 3.38 -3.66 9.94
C LEU A 317 2.60 -3.16 8.74
N SER A 318 1.64 -3.95 8.26
CA SER A 318 0.71 -3.52 7.23
C SER A 318 -0.74 -3.91 7.54
N PHE A 319 -1.65 -3.11 7.00
CA PHE A 319 -3.09 -3.36 7.01
C PHE A 319 -3.58 -3.20 5.57
N ASN A 320 -4.44 -4.11 5.12
CA ASN A 320 -5.05 -4.05 3.79
C ASN A 320 -6.47 -4.61 3.88
N ASP A 321 -7.45 -3.74 4.10
CA ASP A 321 -8.85 -4.15 4.21
C ASP A 321 -9.81 -3.01 3.85
N ILE A 322 -11.09 -3.35 3.72
CA ILE A 322 -12.17 -2.41 3.44
C ILE A 322 -12.57 -1.67 4.72
N LEU A 323 -12.55 -0.35 4.66
CA LEU A 323 -13.07 0.52 5.70
C LEU A 323 -14.35 1.23 5.23
N ALA A 324 -15.34 1.28 6.09
CA ALA A 324 -16.55 2.06 5.87
C ALA A 324 -16.30 3.55 6.16
N ALA A 325 -17.20 4.42 5.70
CA ALA A 325 -17.14 5.84 6.03
C ALA A 325 -17.35 6.09 7.55
N GLY A 326 -16.83 7.21 8.04
CA GLY A 326 -16.90 7.62 9.44
C GLY A 326 -15.69 7.16 10.26
N ARG A 327 -15.88 7.03 11.58
CA ARG A 327 -14.80 6.62 12.49
C ARG A 327 -14.54 5.12 12.36
N GLN A 328 -13.31 4.76 12.02
CA GLN A 328 -12.86 3.38 11.84
C GLN A 328 -11.55 3.13 12.61
N GLU A 329 -11.21 1.85 12.77
CA GLU A 329 -9.92 1.43 13.31
C GLU A 329 -9.23 0.50 12.31
N ALA A 330 -7.95 0.77 12.02
CA ALA A 330 -7.10 -0.15 11.27
C ALA A 330 -6.22 -0.94 12.25
N ARG A 331 -6.23 -2.26 12.13
CA ARG A 331 -5.48 -3.16 13.02
C ARG A 331 -4.08 -3.43 12.46
N LEU A 332 -3.06 -2.96 13.16
CA LEU A 332 -1.65 -3.28 12.92
C LEU A 332 -1.17 -4.23 14.01
N VAL A 333 -0.52 -5.35 13.67
CA VAL A 333 -0.22 -6.43 14.63
C VAL A 333 1.28 -6.56 14.85
N VAL A 334 1.75 -6.30 16.06
CA VAL A 334 3.11 -6.70 16.48
C VAL A 334 3.06 -8.17 16.86
N PHE A 335 3.53 -9.03 15.94
CA PHE A 335 3.41 -10.48 16.09
C PHE A 335 4.37 -11.04 17.14
N GLY A 336 3.86 -11.89 18.04
CA GLY A 336 4.62 -12.40 19.19
C GLY A 336 5.94 -13.07 18.83
N LYS A 337 5.93 -13.96 17.83
CA LYS A 337 7.13 -14.67 17.43
C LYS A 337 8.21 -13.72 16.91
N LEU A 338 7.80 -12.66 16.23
CA LEU A 338 8.72 -11.65 15.72
C LEU A 338 9.41 -10.90 16.87
N VAL A 339 8.68 -10.64 17.97
CA VAL A 339 9.26 -10.03 19.19
C VAL A 339 10.35 -10.93 19.79
N HIS A 340 10.10 -12.23 19.87
CA HIS A 340 11.07 -13.22 20.35
C HIS A 340 12.28 -13.36 19.43
N ASP A 341 12.03 -13.61 18.14
CA ASP A 341 13.07 -13.89 17.15
C ASP A 341 14.01 -12.67 16.95
N GLU A 342 13.50 -11.43 17.10
CA GLU A 342 14.30 -10.20 17.06
C GLU A 342 14.77 -9.73 18.45
N SER A 343 14.42 -10.46 19.52
CA SER A 343 14.74 -10.09 20.92
C SER A 343 14.35 -8.64 21.27
N ALA A 344 13.20 -8.20 20.77
CA ALA A 344 12.74 -6.82 20.88
C ALA A 344 12.23 -6.51 22.29
N GLU A 345 12.70 -5.41 22.87
CA GLU A 345 12.33 -4.99 24.23
C GLU A 345 11.23 -3.92 24.22
N ALA A 346 10.20 -4.09 25.04
CA ALA A 346 9.16 -3.10 25.25
C ALA A 346 9.64 -1.96 26.18
N PRO A 347 9.05 -0.74 26.11
CA PRO A 347 7.92 -0.35 25.29
C PRO A 347 8.31 -0.17 23.82
N PHE A 348 7.42 -0.60 22.93
CA PHE A 348 7.60 -0.44 21.49
C PHE A 348 7.10 0.93 21.04
N LYS A 349 7.67 1.44 19.95
CA LYS A 349 7.27 2.72 19.34
C LYS A 349 6.74 2.47 17.95
N LEU A 350 5.45 2.72 17.73
CA LEU A 350 4.87 2.79 16.38
C LEU A 350 5.23 4.17 15.80
N ARG A 351 5.89 4.19 14.65
CA ARG A 351 6.29 5.42 13.98
C ARG A 351 5.97 5.41 12.49
N ASP A 352 5.95 6.62 11.93
CA ASP A 352 5.84 6.90 10.51
C ASP A 352 4.73 6.10 9.83
N VAL A 353 3.49 6.38 10.24
CA VAL A 353 2.31 5.67 9.72
C VAL A 353 1.80 6.38 8.48
N GLU A 354 1.81 5.67 7.36
CA GLU A 354 1.30 6.13 6.07
C GLU A 354 0.13 5.27 5.62
N GLY A 355 -0.67 5.81 4.70
CA GLY A 355 -1.78 5.06 4.15
C GLY A 355 -2.39 5.69 2.92
N TYR A 356 -3.17 4.89 2.20
CA TYR A 356 -3.89 5.34 1.01
C TYR A 356 -5.16 4.52 0.80
N LEU A 357 -6.13 5.12 0.11
CA LEU A 357 -7.26 4.42 -0.48
C LEU A 357 -6.82 3.83 -1.81
N LEU A 358 -6.84 2.51 -1.94
CA LEU A 358 -6.57 1.81 -3.19
C LEU A 358 -7.77 1.98 -4.14
N LYS A 359 -7.49 2.43 -5.36
CA LYS A 359 -8.44 2.51 -6.46
C LYS A 359 -8.10 1.47 -7.52
N GLU A 360 -8.93 0.45 -7.61
CA GLU A 360 -8.77 -0.59 -8.62
C GLU A 360 -9.07 -0.01 -10.02
N ASN A 361 -8.27 -0.41 -11.01
CA ASN A 361 -8.48 -0.12 -12.43
C ASN A 361 -8.48 1.37 -12.84
N THR A 362 -7.75 2.22 -12.12
CA THR A 362 -7.60 3.64 -12.51
C THR A 362 -6.17 4.13 -12.26
N SER A 363 -5.83 5.28 -12.84
CA SER A 363 -4.55 5.94 -12.67
C SER A 363 -4.78 7.41 -12.27
N PRO A 364 -4.19 7.89 -11.16
CA PRO A 364 -3.45 7.12 -10.16
C PRO A 364 -4.29 6.06 -9.45
N ASP A 365 -3.67 4.94 -9.10
CA ASP A 365 -4.29 3.78 -8.45
C ASP A 365 -4.52 3.96 -6.94
N ARG A 366 -4.21 5.16 -6.42
CA ARG A 366 -4.25 5.46 -4.99
C ARG A 366 -4.65 6.90 -4.74
N GLU A 367 -5.41 7.14 -3.68
CA GLU A 367 -5.54 8.47 -3.06
C GLU A 367 -4.81 8.45 -1.71
N LEU A 368 -3.83 9.32 -1.56
CA LEU A 368 -2.90 9.29 -0.44
C LEU A 368 -3.47 10.00 0.80
N MET A 369 -3.07 9.54 1.97
CA MET A 369 -3.30 10.20 3.25
C MET A 369 -2.04 10.93 3.70
N PRO A 370 -2.16 12.02 4.49
CA PRO A 370 -1.01 12.65 5.12
C PRO A 370 -0.27 11.66 6.04
N LEU A 371 1.05 11.66 5.97
CA LEU A 371 1.93 10.85 6.82
C LEU A 371 1.82 11.30 8.29
N LEU A 372 1.73 10.36 9.22
CA LEU A 372 2.03 10.63 10.63
C LEU A 372 3.51 10.38 10.89
N GLU A 373 4.33 11.41 10.70
CA GLU A 373 5.78 11.35 10.84
C GLU A 373 6.22 11.27 12.32
N GLY A 374 7.28 10.51 12.58
CA GLY A 374 7.85 10.30 13.90
C GLY A 374 7.06 9.32 14.74
N THR A 375 7.27 9.36 16.07
CA THR A 375 6.59 8.46 17.01
C THR A 375 5.11 8.81 17.13
N VAL A 376 4.26 7.89 16.72
CA VAL A 376 2.79 8.01 16.78
C VAL A 376 2.24 7.44 18.09
N HIS A 377 2.76 6.31 18.54
CA HIS A 377 2.34 5.66 19.79
C HIS A 377 3.52 4.97 20.48
N VAL A 378 3.54 5.03 21.81
CA VAL A 378 4.46 4.26 22.64
C VAL A 378 3.63 3.28 23.45
N THR A 379 3.91 1.99 23.31
CA THR A 379 3.11 0.96 23.96
C THR A 379 3.29 0.99 25.47
N ARG A 380 2.41 0.30 26.22
CA ARG A 380 2.76 -0.12 27.59
C ARG A 380 3.99 -1.03 27.58
N ARG A 381 4.54 -1.25 28.77
CA ARG A 381 5.55 -2.27 28.98
C ARG A 381 4.88 -3.64 29.00
N TYR A 382 5.45 -4.56 28.24
CA TYR A 382 5.06 -5.97 28.18
C TYR A 382 6.29 -6.82 28.51
N ALA A 383 6.09 -7.93 29.20
CA ALA A 383 7.14 -8.92 29.43
C ALA A 383 7.33 -9.78 28.18
N MET A 384 8.53 -10.32 27.95
CA MET A 384 8.77 -11.24 26.83
C MET A 384 7.85 -12.48 26.90
N SER A 385 7.52 -12.93 28.11
CA SER A 385 6.57 -14.02 28.38
C SER A 385 5.12 -13.72 27.97
N ASP A 386 4.79 -12.45 27.71
CA ASP A 386 3.46 -12.06 27.23
C ASP A 386 3.27 -12.38 25.74
N PHE A 387 4.37 -12.63 25.02
CA PHE A 387 4.38 -12.90 23.59
C PHE A 387 4.55 -14.39 23.29
N SER A 388 3.86 -14.88 22.25
CA SER A 388 3.92 -16.28 21.82
C SER A 388 5.14 -16.52 20.93
N GLU A 389 5.84 -17.63 21.12
CA GLU A 389 6.91 -18.10 20.22
C GLU A 389 6.37 -18.87 19.00
N ALA A 390 5.05 -19.12 18.94
CA ALA A 390 4.42 -19.91 17.90
C ALA A 390 4.51 -19.23 16.53
N ALA A 391 4.83 -20.01 15.49
CA ALA A 391 4.80 -19.52 14.12
C ALA A 391 3.37 -19.18 13.69
N TRP A 392 3.26 -18.30 12.69
CA TRP A 392 1.97 -17.96 12.10
C TRP A 392 1.35 -19.19 11.44
N GLU A 393 0.05 -19.39 11.66
CA GLU A 393 -0.72 -20.48 11.08
C GLU A 393 -1.91 -19.95 10.28
N SER A 394 -2.23 -20.61 9.17
CA SER A 394 -3.41 -20.36 8.35
C SER A 394 -3.77 -21.60 7.54
N ASP A 395 -5.04 -21.74 7.17
CA ASP A 395 -5.51 -22.86 6.33
C ASP A 395 -4.74 -22.95 5.00
N GLU A 396 -4.32 -21.81 4.46
CA GLU A 396 -3.49 -21.74 3.26
C GLU A 396 -2.09 -22.29 3.53
N LYS A 397 -1.44 -21.88 4.63
CA LYS A 397 -0.13 -22.39 5.03
C LYS A 397 -0.17 -23.90 5.25
N THR A 398 -1.15 -24.39 6.00
CA THR A 398 -1.32 -25.83 6.27
C THR A 398 -1.41 -26.63 4.97
N ARG A 399 -2.21 -26.17 4.00
CA ARG A 399 -2.37 -26.83 2.69
C ARG A 399 -1.06 -26.93 1.91
N HIS A 400 -0.27 -25.86 1.89
CA HIS A 400 1.00 -25.84 1.18
C HIS A 400 2.06 -26.69 1.87
N VAL A 401 2.11 -26.64 3.21
CA VAL A 401 3.00 -27.51 3.99
C VAL A 401 2.68 -28.98 3.73
N GLU A 402 1.39 -29.36 3.78
CA GLU A 402 0.96 -30.72 3.46
C GLU A 402 1.38 -31.15 2.05
N GLU A 403 1.24 -30.26 1.05
CA GLU A 403 1.63 -30.57 -0.33
C GLU A 403 3.14 -30.73 -0.48
N PHE A 404 3.95 -29.80 0.06
CA PHE A 404 5.40 -29.91 -0.01
C PHE A 404 5.95 -31.09 0.80
N SER A 405 5.31 -31.45 1.92
CA SER A 405 5.66 -32.65 2.67
C SER A 405 5.40 -33.94 1.87
N LYS A 406 4.36 -34.00 1.02
CA LYS A 406 4.15 -35.16 0.14
C LYS A 406 5.29 -35.34 -0.86
N ASP A 407 5.82 -34.25 -1.41
CA ASP A 407 6.95 -34.31 -2.34
C ASP A 407 8.21 -34.85 -1.67
N VAL A 408 8.48 -34.42 -0.42
CA VAL A 408 9.57 -34.95 0.41
C VAL A 408 9.38 -36.45 0.65
N ASN A 409 8.22 -36.85 1.19
CA ASN A 409 7.93 -38.24 1.52
C ASN A 409 8.03 -39.15 0.26
N THR A 410 7.50 -38.69 -0.87
CA THR A 410 7.56 -39.44 -2.14
C THR A 410 9.01 -39.68 -2.60
N ALA A 411 9.87 -38.68 -2.44
CA ALA A 411 11.27 -38.80 -2.80
C ALA A 411 12.05 -39.71 -1.83
N GLU A 412 11.78 -39.62 -0.53
CA GLU A 412 12.36 -40.52 0.49
C GLU A 412 11.99 -41.98 0.23
N GLU A 413 10.70 -42.27 0.04
CA GLU A 413 10.20 -43.62 -0.26
C GLU A 413 10.79 -44.19 -1.56
N ALA A 414 11.10 -43.34 -2.55
CA ALA A 414 11.72 -43.78 -3.80
C ALA A 414 13.19 -44.15 -3.62
N ILE A 415 13.94 -43.39 -2.80
CA ILE A 415 15.34 -43.70 -2.46
C ILE A 415 15.40 -45.01 -1.65
N GLU A 416 14.52 -45.18 -0.67
CA GLU A 416 14.44 -46.41 0.14
C GLU A 416 14.16 -47.65 -0.72
N ARG A 417 13.25 -47.54 -1.69
CA ARG A 417 12.94 -48.63 -2.64
C ARG A 417 14.09 -48.98 -3.58
N LEU A 418 15.02 -48.06 -3.84
CA LEU A 418 16.22 -48.29 -4.65
C LEU A 418 17.41 -48.77 -3.81
N GLY A 419 17.30 -48.70 -2.47
CA GLY A 419 18.32 -49.18 -1.52
C GLY A 419 18.10 -50.61 -1.00
N ASN A 420 16.88 -51.14 -1.16
CA ASN A 420 16.52 -52.55 -0.94
C ASN A 420 16.61 -53.33 -2.25
#